data_AF-A0A519Y958-F1
#
_entry.id   AF-A0A519Y958-F1
#
_cell.length_a   1.000
_cell.length_b   1.000
_cell.length_c   1.000
_cell.angle_alpha   90.00
_cell.angle_beta   90.00
_cell.angle_gamma   90.00
#
_symmetry.space_group_name_H-M   'P 1'
#
loop_
_entity.id
_entity.type
_entity.pdbx_description
1 polymer ?
#
loop_
_entity_poly.entity_id
_entity_poly.type
_entity_poly.pdbx_seq_one_letter_code
_entity_poly.pdbx_strand_id
1 'polypeptide(L)'
;YYIFYYGQEQAGKGDYVRFKVFRNGVLRNEPADLQVRSDELVDGTYFRRLNLTPNPDRGGAFAKGDRVRVDVEALTADNYYFLNELRIQLNNSGLFAPPPANVRTNVRNLDATSPRKAVGYFAGYTVRTDSLVIE
;
A
#
# COMPACT_ATOMS: atom_id res chain seq x y z
N TYR A 1 9.34 13.66 -13.23
CA TYR A 1 9.96 12.33 -13.35
C TYR A 1 9.04 11.28 -12.74
N TYR A 2 9.04 10.08 -13.32
CA TYR A 2 8.22 8.95 -12.91
C TYR A 2 9.12 7.79 -12.49
N ILE A 3 8.67 7.02 -11.51
CA ILE A 3 9.38 5.86 -10.98
C ILE A 3 8.60 4.60 -11.35
N PHE A 4 9.32 3.66 -11.95
CA PHE A 4 8.78 2.38 -12.38
C PHE A 4 9.54 1.25 -11.72
N TYR A 5 8.80 0.23 -11.27
CA TYR A 5 9.34 -1.03 -10.82
C TYR A 5 9.48 -2.02 -11.97
N TYR A 6 10.59 -2.74 -11.94
CA TYR A 6 10.91 -3.85 -12.81
C TYR A 6 11.37 -5.01 -11.94
N GLY A 7 10.73 -6.16 -12.05
CA GLY A 7 11.08 -7.28 -11.20
C GLY A 7 10.28 -8.54 -11.51
N GLN A 8 10.85 -9.65 -11.06
CA GLN A 8 10.27 -10.97 -11.20
C GLN A 8 9.34 -11.24 -10.03
N GLU A 9 8.09 -11.60 -10.33
CA GLU A 9 7.15 -12.16 -9.37
C GLU A 9 7.58 -13.60 -9.01
N GLN A 10 7.42 -14.02 -7.74
CA GLN A 10 7.89 -15.33 -7.29
C GLN A 10 6.85 -16.39 -7.65
N ALA A 11 7.28 -17.48 -8.29
CA ALA A 11 6.34 -18.54 -8.66
C ALA A 11 5.63 -19.11 -7.42
N GLY A 12 4.29 -19.08 -7.45
CA GLY A 12 3.43 -19.59 -6.39
C GLY A 12 2.34 -18.60 -6.03
N LYS A 13 1.07 -18.94 -6.34
CA LYS A 13 -0.09 -18.10 -6.05
C LYS A 13 -0.23 -17.70 -4.58
N GLY A 14 -0.71 -16.48 -4.38
CA GLY A 14 -1.15 -15.96 -3.08
C GLY A 14 -0.16 -15.01 -2.44
N ASP A 15 0.77 -14.46 -3.21
CA ASP A 15 1.68 -13.42 -2.76
C ASP A 15 1.01 -12.05 -2.81
N TYR A 16 1.07 -11.37 -1.66
CA TYR A 16 0.51 -10.04 -1.48
C TYR A 16 1.62 -9.06 -1.13
N VAL A 17 1.62 -7.90 -1.76
CA VAL A 17 2.67 -6.89 -1.53
C VAL A 17 2.11 -5.49 -1.35
N ARG A 18 2.83 -4.67 -0.59
CA ARG A 18 2.65 -3.21 -0.53
C ARG A 18 3.90 -2.50 -1.00
N PHE A 19 3.71 -1.47 -1.80
CA PHE A 19 4.76 -0.52 -2.16
C PHE A 19 4.57 0.77 -1.36
N LYS A 20 5.58 1.15 -0.58
CA LYS A 20 5.66 2.46 0.10
C LYS A 20 6.72 3.30 -0.57
N VAL A 21 6.35 4.52 -0.96
CA VAL A 21 7.24 5.42 -1.71
C VAL A 21 7.57 6.63 -0.84
N PHE A 22 8.85 6.94 -0.75
CA PHE A 22 9.36 8.07 0.01
C PHE A 22 10.03 9.07 -0.93
N ARG A 23 9.79 10.35 -0.68
CA ARG A 23 10.46 11.47 -1.35
C ARG A 23 11.24 12.26 -0.30
N ASN A 24 12.56 12.36 -0.47
CA ASN A 24 13.45 13.10 0.43
C ASN A 24 13.26 12.71 1.91
N GLY A 25 13.11 11.41 2.17
CA GLY A 25 12.90 10.85 3.50
C GLY A 25 11.46 10.86 4.02
N VAL A 26 10.53 11.52 3.31
CA VAL A 26 9.11 11.62 3.71
C VAL A 26 8.26 10.60 2.96
N LEU A 27 7.49 9.80 3.71
CA LEU A 27 6.53 8.86 3.13
C LEU A 27 5.42 9.60 2.39
N ARG A 28 5.13 9.16 1.17
CA ARG A 28 3.91 9.50 0.45
C ARG A 28 2.77 8.66 1.04
N ASN A 29 1.83 9.33 1.71
CA ASN A 29 0.85 8.67 2.59
C ASN A 29 -0.58 9.21 2.40
N GLU A 30 -0.91 9.76 1.23
CA GLU A 30 -2.31 10.04 0.89
C GLU A 30 -3.09 8.72 0.73
N PRO A 31 -4.43 8.71 0.86
CA PRO A 31 -5.23 7.52 0.59
C PRO A 31 -4.97 6.87 -0.77
N ALA A 32 -4.67 7.67 -1.79
CA ALA A 32 -4.31 7.21 -3.13
C ALA A 32 -2.91 6.58 -3.19
N ASP A 33 -2.03 6.88 -2.23
CA ASP A 33 -0.67 6.35 -2.14
C ASP A 33 -0.62 4.96 -1.49
N LEU A 34 -1.77 4.45 -1.00
CA LEU A 34 -1.89 3.10 -0.46
C LEU A 34 -1.89 2.06 -1.59
N GLN A 35 -0.69 1.69 -2.04
CA GLN A 35 -0.47 0.78 -3.16
C GLN A 35 -0.28 -0.66 -2.68
N VAL A 36 -1.37 -1.44 -2.64
CA VAL A 36 -1.35 -2.89 -2.41
C VAL A 36 -1.64 -3.66 -3.69
N ARG A 37 -1.06 -4.86 -3.83
CA ARG A 37 -1.22 -5.75 -5.00
C ARG A 37 -1.31 -7.21 -4.55
N SER A 38 -1.99 -8.00 -5.38
CA SER A 38 -2.07 -9.47 -5.34
C SER A 38 -1.49 -10.01 -6.64
N ASP A 39 -0.79 -11.13 -6.56
CA ASP A 39 -0.23 -11.89 -7.68
C ASP A 39 -1.25 -12.80 -8.40
N GLU A 40 -2.47 -12.93 -7.89
CA GLU A 40 -3.44 -13.96 -8.28
C GLU A 40 -3.69 -14.07 -9.81
N LEU A 41 -3.52 -12.97 -10.54
CA LEU A 41 -3.71 -12.88 -11.99
C LEU A 41 -2.40 -12.73 -12.79
N VAL A 42 -1.25 -12.73 -12.11
CA VAL A 42 0.08 -12.42 -12.66
C VAL A 42 1.20 -13.32 -12.09
N ASP A 43 0.85 -14.47 -11.52
CA ASP A 43 1.78 -15.49 -10.99
C ASP A 43 2.89 -15.84 -12.00
N GLY A 44 4.14 -15.83 -11.53
CA GLY A 44 5.36 -16.04 -12.30
C GLY A 44 5.68 -14.96 -13.34
N THR A 45 4.89 -13.89 -13.42
CA THR A 45 5.05 -12.85 -14.46
C THR A 45 6.14 -11.85 -14.09
N TYR A 46 6.94 -11.45 -15.10
CA TYR A 46 7.84 -10.33 -14.93
C TYR A 46 7.09 -9.00 -15.06
N PHE A 47 7.10 -8.19 -14.00
CA PHE A 47 6.52 -6.85 -14.04
C PHE A 47 7.40 -5.93 -14.87
N ARG A 48 6.93 -5.55 -16.06
CA ARG A 48 7.57 -4.57 -16.92
C ARG A 48 6.87 -3.22 -16.76
N ARG A 49 7.54 -2.25 -16.13
CA ARG A 49 7.05 -0.87 -15.93
C ARG A 49 5.82 -0.75 -15.02
N LEU A 50 5.85 -1.38 -13.84
CA LEU A 50 4.83 -1.08 -12.83
C LEU A 50 5.04 0.35 -12.31
N ASN A 51 4.11 1.26 -12.59
CA ASN A 51 4.23 2.65 -12.11
C ASN A 51 4.04 2.71 -10.60
N LEU A 52 5.06 3.20 -9.90
CA LEU A 52 5.02 3.41 -8.45
C LEU A 52 4.85 4.88 -8.06
N THR A 53 4.90 5.79 -9.03
CA THR A 53 4.72 7.24 -8.80
C THR A 53 3.36 7.48 -8.18
N PRO A 54 3.27 7.94 -6.93
CA PRO A 54 1.98 8.18 -6.30
C PRO A 54 1.33 9.42 -6.92
N ASN A 55 0.06 9.33 -7.31
CA ASN A 55 -0.77 10.45 -7.76
C ASN A 55 -0.06 11.44 -8.72
N PRO A 56 0.47 10.96 -9.87
CA PRO A 56 1.32 11.79 -10.74
C PRO A 56 0.60 13.03 -11.27
N ASP A 57 -0.70 12.93 -11.53
CA ASP A 57 -1.54 13.99 -12.09
C ASP A 57 -1.90 15.09 -11.06
N ARG A 58 -1.59 14.88 -9.77
CA ARG A 58 -1.85 15.85 -8.70
C ARG A 58 -0.57 16.28 -7.97
N GLY A 59 0.54 16.37 -8.71
CA GLY A 59 1.81 16.88 -8.20
C GLY A 59 2.67 15.85 -7.46
N GLY A 60 2.33 14.56 -7.55
CA GLY A 60 3.17 13.49 -7.02
C GLY A 60 4.37 13.12 -7.90
N ALA A 61 4.49 13.75 -9.08
CA ALA A 61 5.67 13.64 -9.92
C ALA A 61 6.93 14.14 -9.20
N PHE A 62 8.05 13.45 -9.42
CA PHE A 62 9.34 13.82 -8.84
C PHE A 62 10.07 14.84 -9.71
N ALA A 63 11.04 15.53 -9.12
CA ALA A 63 11.94 16.49 -9.76
C ALA A 63 13.39 16.01 -9.71
N LYS A 64 14.22 16.57 -10.59
CA LYS A 64 15.68 16.38 -10.55
C LYS A 64 16.21 16.79 -9.17
N GLY A 65 17.09 15.98 -8.61
CA GLY A 65 17.65 16.12 -7.26
C GLY A 65 16.81 15.47 -6.16
N ASP A 66 15.58 15.01 -6.42
CA ASP A 66 14.82 14.26 -5.41
C ASP A 66 15.48 12.91 -5.14
N ARG A 67 15.56 12.53 -3.87
CA ARG A 67 15.88 11.18 -3.42
C ARG A 67 14.60 10.38 -3.27
N VAL A 68 14.48 9.30 -4.04
CA VAL A 68 13.37 8.36 -3.97
C VAL A 68 13.82 7.11 -3.23
N ARG A 69 13.01 6.65 -2.27
CA ARG A 69 13.15 5.31 -1.68
C ARG A 69 11.85 4.55 -1.83
N VAL A 70 11.92 3.27 -2.17
CA VAL A 70 10.78 2.37 -2.21
C VAL A 70 11.00 1.25 -1.22
N ASP A 71 10.03 1.04 -0.32
CA ASP A 71 9.96 -0.13 0.53
C ASP A 71 8.88 -1.06 -0.03
N VAL A 72 9.25 -2.31 -0.29
CA VAL A 72 8.34 -3.39 -0.70
C VAL A 72 8.11 -4.30 0.51
N GLU A 73 6.86 -4.42 0.92
CA GLU A 73 6.44 -5.19 2.10
C GLU A 73 5.70 -6.45 1.65
N ALA A 74 6.15 -7.63 2.07
CA ALA A 74 5.47 -8.90 1.84
C ALA A 74 4.36 -9.11 2.88
N LEU A 75 3.11 -9.12 2.43
CA LEU A 75 1.93 -9.13 3.30
C LEU A 75 1.36 -10.55 3.43
N THR A 76 0.71 -10.82 4.55
CA THR A 76 -0.28 -11.90 4.62
C THR A 76 -1.54 -11.51 3.85
N ALA A 77 -2.32 -12.49 3.39
CA ALA A 77 -3.60 -12.26 2.72
C ALA A 77 -4.54 -11.36 3.52
N ASP A 78 -4.68 -11.63 4.83
CA ASP A 78 -5.59 -10.87 5.68
C ASP A 78 -5.15 -9.41 5.88
N ASN A 79 -3.84 -9.15 5.97
CA ASN A 79 -3.31 -7.78 6.02
C ASN A 79 -3.55 -7.05 4.69
N TYR A 80 -3.37 -7.73 3.55
CA TYR A 80 -3.71 -7.18 2.24
C TYR A 80 -5.18 -6.76 2.17
N TYR A 81 -6.10 -7.63 2.60
CA TYR A 81 -7.51 -7.29 2.58
C TYR A 81 -7.86 -6.13 3.51
N PHE A 82 -7.27 -6.08 4.72
CA PHE A 82 -7.41 -4.94 5.61
C PHE A 82 -6.99 -3.62 4.95
N LEU A 83 -5.80 -3.59 4.34
CA LEU A 83 -5.30 -2.39 3.67
C LEU A 83 -6.15 -2.01 2.44
N ASN A 84 -6.66 -3.00 1.70
CA ASN A 84 -7.54 -2.74 0.57
C ASN A 84 -8.90 -2.16 1.00
N GLU A 85 -9.52 -2.74 2.03
CA GLU A 85 -10.75 -2.20 2.64
C GLU A 85 -10.52 -0.78 3.18
N LEU A 86 -9.39 -0.56 3.87
CA LEU A 86 -9.00 0.76 4.37
C LEU A 86 -8.87 1.77 3.25
N ARG A 87 -8.20 1.39 2.14
CA ARG A 87 -8.11 2.24 0.95
C ARG A 87 -9.50 2.60 0.40
N ILE A 88 -10.40 1.64 0.28
CA ILE A 88 -11.75 1.87 -0.22
C ILE A 88 -12.49 2.86 0.68
N GLN A 89 -12.46 2.66 2.00
CA GLN A 89 -13.13 3.55 2.95
C GLN A 89 -12.51 4.95 2.99
N LEU A 90 -11.18 5.08 2.92
CA LEU A 90 -10.51 6.38 2.88
C LEU A 90 -10.81 7.18 1.60
N ASN A 91 -11.09 6.49 0.49
CA ASN A 91 -11.46 7.12 -0.78
C ASN A 91 -12.99 7.19 -0.98
N ASN A 92 -13.78 6.73 0.00
CA ASN A 92 -15.24 6.76 -0.06
C ASN A 92 -15.77 8.18 0.17
N SER A 93 -15.98 8.92 -0.92
CA SER A 93 -16.35 10.33 -0.90
C SER A 93 -17.29 10.67 -2.07
N GLY A 94 -18.01 11.79 -1.95
CA GLY A 94 -18.97 12.28 -2.95
C GLY A 94 -20.44 12.11 -2.55
N LEU A 95 -21.34 12.67 -3.36
CA LEU A 95 -22.79 12.75 -3.08
C LEU A 95 -23.47 11.37 -2.94
N PHE A 96 -22.90 10.35 -3.58
CA PHE A 96 -23.43 8.98 -3.61
C PHE A 96 -22.52 7.99 -2.88
N ALA A 97 -21.65 8.49 -1.98
CA ALA A 97 -20.81 7.65 -1.15
C ALA A 97 -21.68 6.74 -0.26
N PRO A 98 -21.50 5.40 -0.27
CA PRO A 98 -22.15 4.55 0.72
C PRO A 98 -21.77 4.97 2.15
N PRO A 99 -22.60 4.68 3.16
CA PRO A 99 -22.26 4.97 4.54
C PRO A 99 -20.89 4.38 4.93
N PRO A 100 -20.05 5.12 5.67
CA PRO A 100 -18.75 4.61 6.10
C PRO A 100 -18.93 3.38 6.99
N ALA A 101 -18.09 2.39 6.77
CA ALA A 101 -18.09 1.15 7.55
C ALA A 101 -16.71 0.90 8.14
N ASN A 102 -16.67 0.29 9.32
CA ASN A 102 -15.42 -0.21 9.87
C ASN A 102 -14.86 -1.30 8.96
N VAL A 103 -13.55 -1.24 8.74
CA VAL A 103 -12.80 -2.31 8.08
C VAL A 103 -12.53 -3.45 9.06
N ARG A 104 -12.07 -4.60 8.55
CA ARG A 104 -11.67 -5.73 9.40
C ARG A 104 -10.62 -5.33 10.44
N THR A 105 -10.53 -6.08 11.53
CA THR A 105 -9.51 -5.87 12.56
C THR A 105 -9.05 -7.20 13.13
N ASN A 106 -7.77 -7.31 13.48
CA ASN A 106 -7.22 -8.43 14.25
C ASN A 106 -6.91 -8.06 15.70
N VAL A 107 -7.33 -6.86 16.14
CA VAL A 107 -7.16 -6.38 17.51
C VAL A 107 -8.47 -6.54 18.25
N ARG A 108 -8.41 -7.08 19.47
CA ARG A 108 -9.59 -7.29 20.33
C ARG A 108 -9.47 -6.52 21.63
N ASN A 109 -10.58 -5.93 22.07
CA ASN A 109 -10.70 -5.41 23.42
C ASN A 109 -11.00 -6.60 24.36
N LEU A 110 -10.22 -6.73 25.44
CA LEU A 110 -10.40 -7.80 26.43
C LEU A 110 -11.26 -7.36 27.63
N ASP A 111 -11.56 -6.08 27.75
CA ASP A 111 -12.48 -5.56 28.76
C ASP A 111 -13.93 -5.76 28.31
N ALA A 112 -14.58 -6.76 28.90
CA ALA A 112 -15.97 -7.11 28.62
C ALA A 112 -16.98 -6.03 29.05
N THR A 113 -16.59 -5.11 29.93
CA THR A 113 -17.45 -4.01 30.41
C THR A 113 -17.30 -2.74 29.58
N SER A 114 -16.28 -2.68 28.72
CA SER A 114 -16.02 -1.50 27.90
C SER A 114 -17.02 -1.40 26.75
N PRO A 115 -17.67 -0.23 26.55
CA PRO A 115 -18.51 -0.01 25.38
C PRO A 115 -17.67 0.23 24.10
N ARG A 116 -16.34 0.29 24.20
CA ARG A 116 -15.45 0.62 23.07
C ARG A 116 -15.00 -0.64 22.34
N LYS A 117 -15.15 -0.63 21.02
CA LYS A 117 -14.57 -1.64 20.13
C LYS A 117 -13.12 -1.29 19.79
N ALA A 118 -12.24 -2.30 19.79
CA ALA A 118 -10.90 -2.15 19.24
C ALA A 118 -10.97 -2.16 17.70
N VAL A 119 -10.16 -1.33 17.07
CA VAL A 119 -10.04 -1.22 15.60
C VAL A 119 -8.57 -1.10 15.21
N GLY A 120 -8.27 -1.40 13.94
CA GLY A 120 -6.92 -1.36 13.40
C GLY A 120 -6.35 -2.74 13.12
N TYR A 121 -5.09 -2.79 12.73
CA TYR A 121 -4.43 -4.03 12.33
C TYR A 121 -2.99 -4.05 12.82
N PHE A 122 -2.60 -5.18 13.41
CA PHE A 122 -1.21 -5.43 13.80
C PHE A 122 -0.62 -6.51 12.89
N ALA A 123 0.52 -6.24 12.27
CA ALA A 123 1.19 -7.18 11.38
C ALA A 123 2.71 -7.06 11.47
N GLY A 124 3.38 -8.21 11.34
CA GLY A 124 4.79 -8.28 10.95
C GLY A 124 4.89 -8.65 9.47
N TYR A 125 5.91 -8.14 8.80
CA TYR A 125 6.17 -8.44 7.38
C TYR A 125 7.66 -8.26 7.07
N THR A 126 8.13 -8.96 6.03
CA THR A 126 9.47 -8.76 5.50
C THR A 126 9.49 -7.53 4.62
N VAL A 127 10.55 -6.73 4.73
CA VAL A 127 10.76 -5.53 3.91
C VAL A 127 11.98 -5.71 3.01
N ARG A 128 11.87 -5.23 1.77
CA ARG A 128 12.99 -4.96 0.87
C ARG A 128 12.97 -3.49 0.51
N THR A 129 14.14 -2.86 0.47
CA THR A 129 14.27 -1.43 0.23
C THR A 129 15.25 -1.17 -0.88
N ASP A 130 14.91 -0.23 -1.76
CA ASP A 130 15.82 0.32 -2.75
C ASP A 130 15.66 1.85 -2.82
N SER A 131 16.71 2.54 -3.27
CA SER A 131 16.69 4.01 -3.39
C SER A 131 17.55 4.53 -4.52
N LEU A 132 17.13 5.66 -5.10
CA LEU A 132 17.85 6.38 -6.14
C LEU A 132 17.75 7.89 -5.92
N VAL A 133 18.65 8.64 -6.57
CA VAL A 133 18.56 10.09 -6.72
C VAL A 133 18.27 10.37 -8.19
N ILE A 134 17.37 11.31 -8.46
CA ILE A 134 17.00 11.68 -9.83
C ILE A 134 18.03 12.66 -10.38
N GLU A 135 18.69 12.28 -11.48
CA GLU A 135 19.70 13.09 -12.18
C GLU A 135 19.14 13.96 -13.32
#